data_AF-A0A291GPL0-F1
#
_entry.id   AF-A0A291GPL0-F1
#
_cell.length_a   1.000
_cell.length_b   1.000
_cell.length_c   1.000
_cell.angle_alpha   90.00
_cell.angle_beta   90.00
_cell.angle_gamma   90.00
#
_symmetry.space_group_name_H-M   'P 1'
#
loop_
_entity.id
_entity.type
_entity.pdbx_description
1 polymer ?
#
loop_
_entity_poly.entity_id
_entity_poly.type
_entity_poly.pdbx_seq_one_letter_code
_entity_poly.pdbx_strand_id
1 'polypeptide(L)'
;MAGAILHTIPQEARQAFRRITAGDFTSAPLRVAVRAAHAVLMSGDRVEPMTLGQHAQDRAFIRPQDRHRFDALVFDLHGVDGSPMAAGGLCMIPALIEATVRRRAEEYAQRVQQAVDECAADELAVVLVDQGRALEDAARRLTGEEVAPR
;
A
#
# COMPACT_ATOMS: atom_id res chain seq x y z
N MET A 1 -6.33 -1.30 10.33
CA MET A 1 -6.37 -0.66 8.98
C MET A 1 -6.42 -1.69 7.87
N ALA A 2 -5.42 -2.58 7.71
CA ALA A 2 -5.47 -3.58 6.65
C ALA A 2 -6.73 -4.49 6.78
N GLY A 3 -7.15 -4.83 8.00
CA GLY A 3 -8.42 -5.52 8.25
C GLY A 3 -9.67 -4.70 7.86
N ALA A 4 -9.71 -3.40 8.18
CA ALA A 4 -10.84 -2.53 7.85
C ALA A 4 -11.09 -2.40 6.34
N ILE A 5 -10.05 -2.53 5.52
CA ILE A 5 -10.18 -2.59 4.06
C ILE A 5 -10.85 -3.90 3.60
N LEU A 6 -10.67 -4.99 4.36
CA LEU A 6 -11.34 -6.27 4.11
C LEU A 6 -12.81 -6.27 4.56
N HIS A 7 -13.18 -5.39 5.50
CA HIS A 7 -14.52 -5.32 6.11
C HIS A 7 -15.46 -4.24 5.57
N THR A 8 -14.90 -3.18 4.98
CA THR A 8 -15.71 -2.04 4.53
C THR A 8 -16.53 -2.37 3.27
N ILE A 9 -17.56 -1.56 2.99
CA ILE A 9 -18.34 -1.69 1.75
C ILE A 9 -17.42 -1.46 0.53
N PRO A 10 -17.65 -2.18 -0.60
CA PRO A 10 -16.74 -2.13 -1.76
C PRO A 10 -16.47 -0.72 -2.30
N GLN A 11 -17.42 0.20 -2.15
CA GLN A 11 -17.25 1.60 -2.56
C GLN A 11 -16.23 2.35 -1.68
N GLU A 12 -16.31 2.20 -0.37
CA GLU A 12 -15.35 2.79 0.58
C GLU A 12 -13.97 2.14 0.46
N ALA A 13 -13.91 0.81 0.25
CA ALA A 13 -12.64 0.12 -0.03
C ALA A 13 -11.98 0.68 -1.30
N ARG A 14 -12.76 0.86 -2.38
CA ARG A 14 -12.27 1.47 -3.61
C ARG A 14 -11.77 2.89 -3.38
N GLN A 15 -12.49 3.72 -2.63
CA GLN A 15 -12.07 5.08 -2.30
C GLN A 15 -10.77 5.08 -1.49
N ALA A 16 -10.61 4.17 -0.54
CA ALA A 16 -9.37 3.98 0.20
C ALA A 16 -8.21 3.61 -0.73
N PHE A 17 -8.41 2.67 -1.65
CA PHE A 17 -7.42 2.23 -2.63
C PHE A 17 -7.03 3.28 -3.68
N ARG A 18 -7.79 4.37 -3.84
CA ARG A 18 -7.34 5.53 -4.62
C ARG A 18 -6.28 6.37 -3.90
N ARG A 19 -6.18 6.24 -2.58
CA ARG A 19 -5.29 7.05 -1.73
C ARG A 19 -4.10 6.27 -1.21
N ILE A 20 -4.26 4.96 -1.04
CA ILE A 20 -3.21 4.07 -0.55
C ILE A 20 -2.89 2.97 -1.55
N THR A 21 -1.63 2.54 -1.52
CA THR A 21 -1.10 1.43 -2.30
C THR A 21 -0.50 0.40 -1.37
N ALA A 22 -0.28 -0.82 -1.87
CA ALA A 22 0.48 -1.81 -1.12
C ALA A 22 1.90 -1.32 -0.74
N GLY A 23 2.49 -0.38 -1.48
CA GLY A 23 3.80 0.19 -1.17
C GLY A 23 3.83 1.11 0.05
N ASP A 24 2.68 1.39 0.67
CA ASP A 24 2.58 2.16 1.91
C ASP A 24 2.75 1.27 3.15
N PHE A 25 2.63 -0.05 3.00
CA PHE A 25 2.82 -1.01 4.09
C PHE A 25 4.28 -1.49 4.12
N THR A 26 4.93 -1.42 5.28
CA THR A 26 6.33 -1.83 5.45
C THR A 26 6.49 -3.35 5.48
N SER A 27 5.59 -4.05 6.17
CA SER A 27 5.55 -5.51 6.28
C SER A 27 5.24 -6.18 4.94
N ALA A 28 6.18 -6.99 4.42
CA ALA A 28 5.99 -7.70 3.15
C ALA A 28 4.71 -8.57 3.11
N PRO A 29 4.37 -9.35 4.16
CA PRO A 29 3.10 -10.05 4.22
C PRO A 29 1.87 -9.14 4.13
N LEU A 30 1.88 -7.96 4.77
CA LEU A 30 0.78 -7.00 4.66
C LEU A 30 0.66 -6.41 3.26
N ARG A 31 1.79 -6.14 2.59
CA ARG A 31 1.76 -5.68 1.18
C ARG A 31 1.07 -6.69 0.29
N VAL A 32 1.38 -7.97 0.45
CA VAL A 32 0.75 -9.06 -0.31
C VAL A 32 -0.75 -9.12 -0.04
N ALA A 33 -1.17 -9.05 1.22
CA ALA A 33 -2.60 -9.05 1.59
C ALA A 33 -3.35 -7.87 0.96
N VAL A 34 -2.77 -6.67 1.01
CA VAL A 34 -3.33 -5.45 0.43
C VAL A 34 -3.37 -5.53 -1.11
N ARG A 35 -2.35 -6.11 -1.77
CA ARG A 35 -2.36 -6.35 -3.22
C ARG A 35 -3.45 -7.33 -3.63
N ALA A 36 -3.61 -8.43 -2.89
CA ALA A 36 -4.64 -9.41 -3.14
C ALA A 36 -6.04 -8.79 -3.02
N ALA A 37 -6.29 -8.04 -1.93
CA ALA A 37 -7.55 -7.37 -1.70
C ALA A 37 -7.87 -6.32 -2.78
N HIS A 38 -6.87 -5.51 -3.15
CA HIS A 38 -7.01 -4.53 -4.22
C HIS A 38 -7.39 -5.19 -5.55
N ALA A 39 -6.71 -6.27 -5.91
CA ALA A 39 -6.92 -6.94 -7.18
C ALA A 39 -8.28 -7.65 -7.24
N VAL A 40 -8.84 -8.12 -6.12
CA VAL A 40 -10.21 -8.66 -6.03
C VAL A 40 -11.24 -7.53 -6.18
N LEU A 41 -11.05 -6.39 -5.54
CA LEU A 41 -11.97 -5.24 -5.66
C LEU A 41 -12.02 -4.65 -7.07
N MET A 42 -10.88 -4.67 -7.76
CA MET A 42 -10.75 -4.19 -9.14
C MET A 42 -11.33 -5.18 -10.17
N SER A 43 -11.50 -6.47 -9.83
CA SER A 43 -12.27 -7.41 -10.68
C SER A 43 -13.78 -7.25 -10.52
N GLY A 44 -14.24 -6.43 -9.57
CA GLY A 44 -15.66 -6.21 -9.30
C GLY A 44 -16.21 -7.03 -8.13
N ASP A 45 -15.38 -7.90 -7.55
CA ASP A 45 -15.78 -8.83 -6.51
C ASP A 45 -15.65 -8.23 -5.11
N ARG A 46 -16.32 -8.88 -4.14
CA ARG A 46 -16.14 -8.60 -2.72
C ARG A 46 -14.89 -9.30 -2.20
N VAL A 47 -14.18 -8.64 -1.28
CA VAL A 47 -13.05 -9.27 -0.61
C VAL A 47 -13.57 -10.18 0.47
N GLU A 48 -13.48 -11.49 0.24
CA GLU A 48 -13.84 -12.49 1.24
C GLU A 48 -12.57 -13.08 1.85
N PRO A 49 -12.41 -13.07 3.18
CA PRO A 49 -11.22 -13.61 3.84
C PRO A 49 -10.97 -15.07 3.50
N MET A 50 -12.04 -15.86 3.27
CA MET A 50 -11.97 -17.28 2.95
C MET A 50 -11.36 -17.56 1.58
N THR A 51 -11.50 -16.62 0.64
CA THR A 51 -11.08 -16.80 -0.76
C THR A 51 -9.82 -16.00 -1.09
N LEU A 52 -9.41 -15.07 -0.22
CA LEU A 52 -8.30 -14.16 -0.48
C LEU A 52 -6.96 -14.89 -0.69
N GLY A 53 -6.72 -15.98 0.05
CA GLY A 53 -5.54 -16.82 -0.17
C GLY A 53 -5.50 -17.48 -1.53
N GLN A 54 -6.65 -17.98 -2.01
CA GLN A 54 -6.77 -18.53 -3.36
C GLN A 54 -6.48 -17.46 -4.41
N HIS A 55 -7.09 -16.27 -4.28
CA HIS A 55 -6.81 -15.17 -5.19
C HIS A 55 -5.35 -14.71 -5.18
N ALA A 56 -4.69 -14.73 -4.02
CA ALA A 56 -3.27 -14.42 -3.91
C ALA A 56 -2.39 -15.46 -4.63
N GLN A 57 -2.76 -16.74 -4.57
CA GLN A 57 -2.07 -17.81 -5.30
C GLN A 57 -2.28 -17.71 -6.81
N ASP A 58 -3.52 -17.52 -7.26
CA ASP A 58 -3.88 -17.47 -8.68
C ASP A 58 -3.16 -16.34 -9.42
N ARG A 59 -2.86 -15.24 -8.70
CA ARG A 59 -2.10 -14.09 -9.20
C ARG A 59 -0.60 -14.14 -8.90
N ALA A 60 -0.10 -15.28 -8.41
CA ALA A 60 1.30 -15.50 -8.05
C ALA A 60 1.87 -14.49 -7.04
N PHE A 61 1.03 -13.91 -6.17
CA PHE A 61 1.49 -13.05 -5.07
C PHE A 61 2.11 -13.86 -3.93
N ILE A 62 1.69 -15.12 -3.78
CA ILE A 62 2.27 -16.10 -2.85
C ILE A 62 2.51 -17.42 -3.55
N ARG A 63 3.44 -18.22 -3.01
CA ARG A 63 3.66 -19.59 -3.49
C ARG A 63 2.61 -20.53 -2.88
N PRO A 64 2.34 -21.69 -3.52
CA PRO A 64 1.41 -22.67 -2.99
C PRO A 64 1.66 -23.07 -1.52
N GLN A 65 2.93 -23.26 -1.17
CA GLN A 65 3.39 -23.63 0.17
C GLN A 65 3.13 -22.56 1.25
N ASP A 66 3.00 -21.29 0.86
CA ASP A 66 2.84 -20.17 1.81
C ASP A 66 1.35 -19.90 2.14
N ARG A 67 0.42 -20.65 1.53
CA ARG A 67 -1.04 -20.42 1.64
C ARG A 67 -1.53 -20.37 3.07
N HIS A 68 -1.24 -21.40 3.87
CA HIS A 68 -1.73 -21.50 5.24
C HIS A 68 -1.24 -20.34 6.11
N ARG A 69 0.01 -19.91 5.91
CA ARG A 69 0.59 -18.78 6.63
C ARG A 69 -0.06 -17.45 6.21
N PHE A 70 -0.36 -17.31 4.92
CA PHE A 70 -1.06 -16.15 4.39
C PHE A 70 -2.51 -16.09 4.90
N ASP A 71 -3.23 -17.21 4.86
CA ASP A 71 -4.62 -17.30 5.34
C ASP A 71 -4.68 -16.96 6.83
N ALA A 72 -3.79 -17.51 7.66
CA ALA A 72 -3.71 -17.18 9.08
C ALA A 72 -3.54 -15.67 9.31
N LEU A 73 -2.66 -15.01 8.54
CA LEU A 73 -2.50 -13.55 8.61
C LEU A 73 -3.79 -12.82 8.21
N VAL A 74 -4.47 -13.24 7.15
CA VAL A 74 -5.74 -12.65 6.73
C VAL A 74 -6.80 -12.78 7.82
N PHE A 75 -6.89 -13.94 8.47
CA PHE A 75 -7.77 -14.16 9.62
C PHE A 75 -7.42 -13.29 10.82
N ASP A 76 -6.14 -13.17 11.16
CA ASP A 76 -5.68 -12.29 12.25
C ASP A 76 -6.06 -10.83 11.96
N LEU A 77 -5.82 -10.36 10.73
CA LEU A 77 -6.22 -9.02 10.29
C LEU A 77 -7.74 -8.83 10.33
N HIS A 78 -8.49 -9.86 9.95
CA HIS A 78 -9.94 -9.84 10.01
C HIS A 78 -10.47 -9.83 11.45
N GLY A 79 -9.80 -10.53 12.39
CA GLY A 79 -10.16 -10.59 13.80
C GLY A 79 -9.80 -9.33 14.59
N VAL A 80 -8.72 -8.64 14.23
CA VAL A 80 -8.27 -7.40 14.90
C VAL A 80 -9.25 -6.23 14.69
N ASP A 81 -9.98 -6.20 13.56
CA ASP A 81 -10.97 -5.16 13.25
C ASP A 81 -12.43 -5.60 13.59
N GLY A 82 -12.63 -6.66 14.39
CA GLY A 82 -13.92 -7.03 15.02
C GLY A 82 -14.43 -6.03 16.09
N SER A 83 -13.97 -4.79 16.02
CA SER A 83 -14.50 -3.65 16.78
C SER A 83 -15.82 -3.21 16.13
N PRO A 84 -16.86 -2.80 16.91
CA PRO A 84 -18.19 -2.45 16.40
C PRO A 84 -18.24 -1.26 15.40
N MET A 85 -17.10 -0.73 14.98
CA MET A 85 -16.97 0.29 13.95
C MET A 85 -16.44 -0.33 12.65
N ALA A 86 -17.33 -0.89 11.83
CA ALA A 86 -17.03 -1.41 10.49
C ALA A 86 -16.34 -0.39 9.53
N ALA A 87 -16.24 0.88 9.92
CA ALA A 87 -15.58 1.97 9.19
C ALA A 87 -14.40 2.64 9.95
N GLY A 88 -14.11 2.22 11.19
CA GLY A 88 -13.15 2.90 12.09
C GLY A 88 -11.69 2.82 11.64
N GLY A 89 -11.30 1.77 10.90
CA GLY A 89 -9.90 1.64 10.46
C GLY A 89 -9.53 2.50 9.24
N LEU A 90 -10.50 3.05 8.51
CA LEU A 90 -10.25 3.93 7.35
C LEU A 90 -9.85 5.35 7.78
N CYS A 91 -10.23 5.79 8.99
CA CYS A 91 -9.80 7.09 9.53
C CYS A 91 -8.29 7.18 9.77
N MET A 92 -7.60 6.03 9.81
CA MET A 92 -6.14 5.95 9.95
C MET A 92 -5.41 6.17 8.62
N ILE A 93 -6.11 6.20 7.48
CA ILE A 93 -5.48 6.37 6.14
C ILE A 93 -4.60 7.62 6.05
N PRO A 94 -5.03 8.81 6.52
CA PRO A 94 -4.16 10.00 6.55
C PRO A 94 -2.86 9.77 7.33
N ALA A 95 -2.92 9.09 8.48
CA ALA A 95 -1.74 8.79 9.29
C ALA A 95 -0.79 7.81 8.58
N LEU A 96 -1.31 6.81 7.86
CA LEU A 96 -0.48 5.92 7.03
C LEU A 96 0.17 6.66 5.86
N ILE A 97 -0.57 7.54 5.19
CA ILE A 97 -0.04 8.35 4.10
C ILE A 97 1.08 9.25 4.64
N GLU A 98 0.86 9.94 5.77
CA GLU A 98 1.87 10.79 6.38
C GLU A 98 3.13 10.01 6.73
N ALA A 99 3.00 8.89 7.47
CA ALA A 99 4.14 8.07 7.86
C ALA A 99 4.90 7.53 6.63
N THR A 100 4.18 7.14 5.58
CA THR A 100 4.80 6.66 4.34
C THR A 100 5.52 7.77 3.61
N VAL A 101 4.90 8.95 3.48
CA VAL A 101 5.50 10.11 2.80
C VAL A 101 6.75 10.55 3.52
N ARG A 102 6.75 10.62 4.86
CA ARG A 102 7.94 10.93 5.66
C ARG A 102 9.08 9.95 5.39
N ARG A 103 8.81 8.64 5.50
CA ARG A 103 9.82 7.61 5.21
C ARG A 103 10.37 7.71 3.78
N ARG A 104 9.50 7.90 2.78
CA ARG A 104 9.95 8.03 1.38
C ARG A 104 10.76 9.30 1.15
N ALA A 105 10.38 10.42 1.78
CA ALA A 105 11.14 11.66 1.69
C ALA A 105 12.56 11.48 2.25
N GLU A 106 12.71 10.74 3.35
CA GLU A 106 14.03 10.37 3.90
C GLU A 106 14.82 9.50 2.92
N GLU A 107 14.19 8.46 2.34
CA GLU A 107 14.83 7.60 1.32
C GLU A 107 15.26 8.39 0.07
N TYR A 108 14.45 9.34 -0.39
CA TYR A 108 14.78 10.19 -1.53
C TYR A 108 15.94 11.14 -1.19
N ALA A 109 15.94 11.73 0.00
CA ALA A 109 17.05 12.58 0.46
C ALA A 109 18.37 11.79 0.52
N GLN A 110 18.34 10.55 1.01
CA GLN A 110 19.51 9.67 1.03
C GLN A 110 20.01 9.34 -0.39
N ARG A 111 19.11 9.08 -1.33
CA ARG A 111 19.48 8.84 -2.74
C ARG A 111 20.09 10.07 -3.40
N VAL A 112 19.55 11.26 -3.12
CA VAL A 112 20.13 12.51 -3.62
C VAL A 112 21.52 12.71 -3.04
N GLN A 113 21.70 12.50 -1.74
CA GLN A 113 23.01 12.60 -1.09
C GLN A 113 24.02 11.64 -1.73
N GLN A 114 23.64 10.37 -1.90
CA GLN A 114 24.49 9.38 -2.55
C GLN A 114 24.88 9.80 -3.97
N ALA A 115 23.92 10.28 -4.77
CA ALA A 115 24.21 10.74 -6.13
C ALA A 115 25.13 11.97 -6.17
N VAL A 116 25.01 12.88 -5.19
CA VAL A 116 25.93 14.02 -5.07
C VAL A 116 27.35 13.56 -4.78
N ASP A 117 27.50 12.51 -3.97
CA ASP A 117 28.81 12.00 -3.55
C ASP A 117 29.47 11.11 -4.63
N GLU A 118 28.67 10.40 -5.44
CA GLU A 118 29.15 9.30 -6.29
C GLU A 118 29.01 9.55 -7.81
N CYS A 119 28.08 10.41 -8.27
CA CYS A 119 27.72 10.50 -9.69
C CYS A 119 28.37 11.67 -10.44
N ALA A 120 28.52 11.51 -11.76
CA ALA A 120 28.82 12.62 -12.66
C ALA A 120 27.62 13.57 -12.83
N ALA A 121 27.85 14.79 -13.32
CA ALA A 121 26.84 15.84 -13.39
C ALA A 121 25.56 15.44 -14.16
N ASP A 122 25.70 14.72 -15.29
CA ASP A 122 24.55 14.30 -16.10
C ASP A 122 23.69 13.24 -15.38
N GLU A 123 24.34 12.31 -14.68
CA GLU A 123 23.66 11.28 -13.88
C GLU A 123 22.98 11.89 -12.65
N LEU A 124 23.66 12.84 -11.98
CA LEU A 124 23.09 13.60 -10.87
C LEU A 124 21.84 14.38 -11.32
N ALA A 125 21.87 15.01 -12.50
CA ALA A 125 20.71 15.72 -13.03
C ALA A 125 19.49 14.81 -13.21
N VAL A 126 19.69 13.57 -13.69
CA VAL A 126 18.62 12.56 -13.81
C VAL A 126 18.05 12.20 -12.43
N VAL A 127 18.91 11.90 -11.46
CA VAL A 127 18.47 11.56 -10.09
C VAL A 127 17.68 12.70 -9.46
N LEU A 128 18.14 13.95 -9.58
CA LEU A 128 17.46 15.12 -9.02
C LEU A 128 16.07 15.32 -9.63
N VAL A 129 15.92 15.18 -10.95
CA VAL A 129 14.62 15.28 -11.62
C VAL A 129 13.67 14.18 -11.15
N ASP A 130 14.15 12.94 -11.07
CA ASP A 130 13.31 11.80 -10.67
C ASP A 130 12.88 11.89 -9.22
N GLN A 131 13.81 12.20 -8.30
CA GLN A 131 13.45 12.37 -6.88
C GLN A 131 12.57 13.60 -6.67
N GLY A 132 12.80 14.70 -7.39
CA GLY A 132 11.97 15.91 -7.34
C GLY A 132 10.52 15.63 -7.74
N ARG A 133 10.31 14.89 -8.83
CA ARG A 133 8.96 14.44 -9.25
C ARG A 133 8.31 13.51 -8.21
N ALA A 134 9.09 12.59 -7.64
CA ALA A 134 8.58 11.68 -6.62
C ALA A 134 8.18 12.40 -5.32
N LEU A 135 8.89 13.48 -4.97
CA LEU A 135 8.54 14.37 -3.84
C LEU A 135 7.28 15.19 -4.13
N GLU A 136 7.13 15.70 -5.36
CA GLU A 136 5.91 16.39 -5.78
C GLU A 136 4.68 15.48 -5.69
N ASP A 137 4.78 14.26 -6.21
CA ASP A 137 3.72 13.25 -6.09
C ASP A 137 3.40 12.95 -4.61
N ALA A 138 4.43 12.86 -3.74
CA ALA A 138 4.23 12.65 -2.31
C ALA A 138 3.54 13.82 -1.61
N ALA A 139 3.85 15.06 -1.98
CA ALA A 139 3.20 16.26 -1.46
C ALA A 139 1.71 16.31 -1.84
N ARG A 140 1.36 15.95 -3.08
CA ARG A 140 -0.04 15.83 -3.54
C ARG A 140 -0.83 14.79 -2.74
N ARG A 141 -0.19 13.67 -2.36
CA ARG A 141 -0.83 12.66 -1.48
C ARG A 141 -1.15 13.21 -0.09
N LEU A 142 -0.30 14.08 0.46
CA LEU A 142 -0.54 14.72 1.77
C LEU A 142 -1.69 15.72 1.72
N THR A 143 -1.86 16.45 0.62
CA THR A 143 -2.99 17.38 0.43
C THR A 143 -4.30 16.66 0.10
N GLY A 144 -4.25 15.35 -0.15
CA GLY A 144 -5.43 14.50 -0.38
C GLY A 144 -5.81 14.36 -1.85
N GLU A 145 -4.95 14.76 -2.77
CA GLU A 145 -5.14 14.54 -4.21
C GLU A 145 -4.97 13.05 -4.55
N GLU A 146 -5.79 12.54 -5.48
CA GLU A 146 -5.65 11.18 -6.01
C GLU A 146 -4.38 11.11 -6.87
N VAL A 147 -3.45 10.20 -6.53
CA VAL A 147 -2.24 9.97 -7.31
C VAL A 147 -2.39 8.67 -8.09
N ALA A 148 -2.33 8.76 -9.41
CA ALA A 148 -2.36 7.58 -10.27
C ALA A 148 -1.16 6.67 -9.96
N PRO A 149 -1.36 5.36 -9.77
CA PRO A 149 -0.24 4.42 -9.70
C PRO A 149 0.49 4.44 -11.05
N ARG A 150 1.78 4.76 -11.03
CA ARG A 150 2.68 4.50 -12.15
C ARG A 150 3.10 3.04 -12.17
#